data_AF-A0A7X5VI49-F1
#
_entry.id   AF-A0A7X5VI49-F1
#
_cell.length_a   1.000
_cell.length_b   1.000
_cell.length_c   1.000
_cell.angle_alpha   90.00
_cell.angle_beta   90.00
_cell.angle_gamma   90.00
#
_symmetry.space_group_name_H-M   'P 1'
#
loop_
_entity.id
_entity.type
_entity.pdbx_description
1 polymer ?
#
loop_
_entity_poly.entity_id
_entity_poly.type
_entity_poly.pdbx_seq_one_letter_code
_entity_poly.pdbx_strand_id
1 'polypeptide(L)'
;MPGGRLSHQDRLDIAAGLEAGLGYAEIARQLQRPTSTITREVARNGGASGYRADHAHYATASRARRRRPVSPADGVRALDAQREYVERFAAMMVEGGLPRMASRVLALLYTSDSRTLTAADLVQELRVSPASISKAIGYLERVGMVHREPDPIRRLQHYVIADDVWLKAWEVSARTNDSWADLAAEGVELVGRDTPAGERLMHMADFFHRLSEDMSGGAGFQDCLAVLAVLWQADRRLDANELAAALHWPVERVTDALDYAVKNSSGQDGAEQAASQGAVGEA
;
A
#
# COMPACT_ATOMS: atom_id res chain seq x y z
N MET A 1 10.56 -1.96 40.21
CA MET A 1 11.41 -2.50 39.13
C MET A 1 10.55 -2.62 37.87
N PRO A 2 10.72 -1.82 36.81
CA PRO A 2 9.84 -1.90 35.66
C PRO A 2 10.27 -3.08 34.78
N GLY A 3 9.87 -4.29 35.19
CA GLY A 3 10.14 -5.58 34.54
C GLY A 3 9.06 -6.01 33.54
N GLY A 4 8.48 -5.07 32.80
CA GLY A 4 7.46 -5.33 31.78
C GLY A 4 8.05 -5.69 30.40
N ARG A 5 7.20 -6.20 29.50
CA ARG A 5 7.55 -6.33 28.07
C ARG A 5 7.85 -4.93 27.50
N LEU A 6 8.85 -4.84 26.62
CA LEU A 6 9.13 -3.61 25.87
C LEU A 6 7.88 -3.19 25.08
N SER A 7 7.52 -1.91 25.17
CA SER A 7 6.43 -1.31 24.39
C SER A 7 6.84 -1.14 22.91
N HIS A 8 5.94 -0.67 22.05
CA HIS A 8 6.33 -0.29 20.68
C HIS A 8 7.25 0.94 20.71
N GLN A 9 6.91 1.93 21.54
CA GLN A 9 7.73 3.12 21.76
C GLN A 9 9.14 2.78 22.27
N ASP A 10 9.25 1.90 23.27
CA ASP A 10 10.55 1.45 23.79
C ASP A 10 11.42 0.87 22.66
N ARG A 11 10.82 0.23 21.65
CA ARG A 11 11.55 -0.34 20.51
C ARG A 11 11.94 0.72 19.48
N LEU A 12 11.11 1.73 19.26
CA LEU A 12 11.45 2.88 18.43
C LEU A 12 12.64 3.63 19.01
N ASP A 13 12.65 3.82 20.33
CA ASP A 13 13.73 4.50 21.04
C ASP A 13 15.03 3.68 21.04
N ILE A 14 14.95 2.34 21.13
CA ILE A 14 16.12 1.47 20.92
C ILE A 14 16.67 1.64 19.50
N ALA A 15 15.81 1.65 18.48
CA ALA A 15 16.24 1.82 17.09
C ALA A 15 16.93 3.19 16.88
N ALA A 16 16.32 4.27 17.37
CA ALA A 16 16.89 5.61 17.32
C ALA A 16 18.24 5.69 18.06
N GLY A 17 18.35 5.07 19.24
CA GLY A 17 19.60 5.02 19.99
C GLY A 17 20.72 4.26 19.27
N LEU A 18 20.39 3.18 18.55
CA LEU A 18 21.36 2.43 17.74
C LEU A 18 21.80 3.21 16.50
N GLU A 19 20.88 3.92 15.85
CA GLU A 19 21.20 4.80 14.71
C GLU A 19 22.08 5.99 15.14
N ALA A 20 21.87 6.50 16.35
CA ALA A 20 22.72 7.50 16.97
C ALA A 20 24.08 6.95 17.48
N GLY A 21 24.35 5.65 17.29
CA GLY A 21 25.61 5.01 17.69
C GLY A 21 25.77 4.78 19.19
N LEU A 22 24.68 4.85 19.97
CA LEU A 22 24.73 4.64 21.41
C LEU A 22 24.96 3.16 21.74
N GLY A 23 25.76 2.91 22.79
CA GLY A 23 25.96 1.56 23.33
C GLY A 23 24.71 1.04 24.05
N TYR A 24 24.54 -0.30 24.09
CA TYR A 24 23.35 -0.93 24.72
C TYR A 24 23.12 -0.52 26.18
N ALA A 25 24.17 -0.22 26.94
CA ALA A 25 24.07 0.23 28.32
C ALA A 25 23.52 1.66 28.45
N GLU A 26 23.82 2.52 27.47
CA GLU A 26 23.33 3.90 27.40
C GLU A 26 21.82 3.91 27.09
N ILE A 27 21.43 3.17 26.05
CA ILE A 27 20.03 2.99 25.63
C ILE A 27 19.20 2.41 26.79
N ALA A 28 19.75 1.41 27.49
CA ALA A 28 19.11 0.81 28.66
C ALA A 28 18.88 1.81 29.80
N ARG A 29 19.84 2.71 30.04
CA ARG A 29 19.71 3.78 31.05
C ARG A 29 18.59 4.77 30.67
N GLN A 30 18.56 5.22 29.42
CA GLN A 30 17.55 6.15 28.92
C GLN A 30 16.14 5.59 29.06
N LEU A 31 15.97 4.30 28.74
CA LEU A 31 14.69 3.60 28.84
C LEU A 31 14.36 3.07 30.24
N GLN A 32 15.24 3.29 31.20
CA GLN A 32 15.16 2.72 32.55
C GLN A 32 14.91 1.20 32.54
N ARG A 33 15.56 0.49 31.61
CA ARG A 33 15.48 -0.97 31.47
C ARG A 33 16.82 -1.63 31.80
N PRO A 34 16.83 -2.91 32.21
CA PRO A 34 18.07 -3.67 32.30
C PRO A 34 18.79 -3.76 30.95
N THR A 35 20.12 -3.59 30.93
CA THR A 35 20.94 -3.73 29.71
C THR A 35 20.75 -5.08 29.02
N SER A 36 20.58 -6.15 29.82
CA SER A 36 20.31 -7.49 29.32
C SER A 36 18.98 -7.62 28.56
N THR A 37 18.01 -6.73 28.80
CA THR A 37 16.75 -6.67 28.04
C THR A 37 17.03 -6.14 26.64
N ILE A 38 17.77 -5.04 26.54
CA ILE A 38 18.13 -4.41 25.26
C ILE A 38 19.01 -5.35 24.45
N THR A 39 20.07 -5.93 25.04
CA THR A 39 20.95 -6.88 24.35
C THR A 39 20.18 -8.07 23.78
N ARG A 40 19.27 -8.67 24.55
CA ARG A 40 18.48 -9.83 24.10
C ARG A 40 17.43 -9.46 23.06
N GLU A 41 16.80 -8.31 23.19
CA GLU A 41 15.83 -7.82 22.21
C GLU A 41 16.53 -7.54 20.88
N VAL A 42 17.65 -6.82 20.92
CA VAL A 42 18.44 -6.48 19.74
C VAL A 42 18.98 -7.75 19.08
N ALA A 43 19.62 -8.65 19.85
CA ALA A 43 20.13 -9.93 19.32
C ALA A 43 19.05 -10.82 18.69
N ARG A 44 17.83 -10.81 19.23
CA ARG A 44 16.72 -11.64 18.72
C ARG A 44 16.08 -11.08 17.45
N ASN A 45 16.21 -9.78 17.19
CA ASN A 45 15.52 -9.10 16.09
C ASN A 45 16.49 -8.44 15.10
N GLY A 46 17.65 -9.06 14.86
CA GLY A 46 18.56 -8.66 13.79
C GLY A 46 19.94 -8.17 14.24
N GLY A 47 20.17 -7.91 15.53
CA GLY A 47 21.43 -7.34 16.03
C GLY A 47 21.50 -5.81 15.88
N ALA A 48 22.54 -5.16 16.41
CA ALA A 48 22.65 -3.69 16.46
C ALA A 48 22.47 -3.01 15.09
N SER A 49 23.08 -3.55 14.04
CA SER A 49 23.09 -2.95 12.71
C SER A 49 21.82 -3.18 11.87
N GLY A 50 20.85 -3.94 12.39
CA GLY A 50 19.68 -4.41 11.64
C GLY A 50 18.47 -4.54 12.54
N TYR A 51 18.53 -3.88 13.70
CA TYR A 51 17.42 -3.79 14.60
C TYR A 51 16.35 -2.86 14.01
N ARG A 52 15.14 -3.40 13.83
CA ARG A 52 13.99 -2.65 13.33
C ARG A 52 12.85 -2.74 14.34
N ALA A 53 12.41 -1.59 14.84
CA ALA A 53 11.43 -1.48 15.91
C ALA A 53 10.10 -2.15 15.56
N ASP A 54 9.59 -1.87 14.36
CA ASP A 54 8.32 -2.43 13.87
C ASP A 54 8.41 -3.95 13.74
N HIS A 55 9.44 -4.46 13.09
CA HIS A 55 9.67 -5.91 12.98
C HIS A 55 9.72 -6.58 14.36
N ALA A 56 10.46 -6.00 15.31
CA ALA A 56 10.57 -6.53 16.68
C ALA A 56 9.21 -6.49 17.42
N HIS A 57 8.40 -5.46 17.19
CA HIS A 57 7.06 -5.33 17.75
C HIS A 57 6.11 -6.40 17.20
N TYR A 58 5.99 -6.51 15.86
CA TYR A 58 5.10 -7.48 15.21
C TYR A 58 5.54 -8.92 15.44
N ALA A 59 6.85 -9.23 15.41
CA ALA A 59 7.36 -10.56 15.72
C ALA A 59 7.01 -10.98 17.17
N THR A 60 6.99 -10.02 18.11
CA THR A 60 6.56 -10.29 19.49
C THR A 60 5.05 -10.56 19.56
N ALA A 61 4.23 -9.80 18.82
CA ALA A 61 2.78 -10.02 18.74
C ALA A 61 2.43 -11.37 18.10
N SER A 62 3.07 -11.72 16.98
CA SER A 62 2.89 -13.00 16.29
C SER A 62 3.26 -14.20 17.20
N ARG A 63 4.40 -14.11 17.91
CA ARG A 63 4.80 -15.14 18.90
C ARG A 63 3.83 -15.23 20.08
N ALA A 64 3.28 -14.11 20.53
CA ALA A 64 2.28 -14.11 21.60
C ALA A 64 0.98 -14.79 21.15
N ARG A 65 0.55 -14.57 19.90
CA ARG A 65 -0.59 -15.27 19.28
C ARG A 65 -0.33 -16.77 19.12
N ARG A 66 0.86 -17.17 18.65
CA ARG A 66 1.25 -18.60 18.56
C ARG A 66 1.37 -19.30 19.91
N ARG A 67 1.71 -18.56 20.98
CA ARG A 67 1.82 -19.10 22.35
C ARG A 67 0.49 -19.11 23.10
N ARG A 68 -0.56 -18.46 22.59
CA ARG A 68 -1.91 -18.72 23.07
C ARG A 68 -2.17 -20.21 22.81
N PRO A 69 -2.55 -21.00 23.83
CA PRO A 69 -2.76 -22.43 23.64
C PRO A 69 -3.99 -22.62 22.75
N VAL A 70 -3.74 -22.65 21.45
CA VAL A 70 -4.65 -23.12 20.42
C VAL A 70 -4.42 -24.62 20.38
N SER A 71 -5.48 -25.43 20.45
CA SER A 71 -5.30 -26.88 20.35
C SER A 71 -4.59 -27.20 19.02
N PRO A 72 -3.79 -28.27 18.94
CA PRO A 72 -3.13 -28.64 17.69
C PRO A 72 -4.12 -28.76 16.51
N ALA A 73 -5.35 -29.20 16.78
CA ALA A 73 -6.43 -29.29 15.79
C ALA A 73 -6.91 -27.90 15.32
N ASP A 74 -7.09 -26.95 16.25
CA ASP A 74 -7.50 -25.59 15.92
C ASP A 74 -6.41 -24.83 15.15
N GLY A 75 -5.13 -25.10 15.45
CA GLY A 75 -3.99 -24.49 14.76
C GLY A 75 -3.86 -24.98 13.32
N VAL A 76 -4.03 -26.28 13.08
CA VAL A 76 -4.07 -26.86 11.73
C VAL A 76 -5.25 -26.28 10.95
N ARG A 77 -6.44 -26.23 11.56
CA ARG A 77 -7.64 -25.67 10.93
C ARG A 77 -7.49 -24.19 10.53
N ALA A 78 -6.86 -23.38 11.39
CA ALA A 78 -6.61 -21.97 11.08
C ALA A 78 -5.60 -21.80 9.93
N LEU A 79 -4.54 -22.60 9.90
CA LEU A 79 -3.55 -22.60 8.80
C LEU A 79 -4.17 -23.04 7.48
N ASP A 80 -5.08 -24.02 7.50
CA ASP A 80 -5.78 -24.49 6.31
C ASP A 80 -6.79 -23.45 5.80
N ALA A 81 -7.52 -22.78 6.69
CA ALA A 81 -8.40 -21.66 6.32
C ALA A 81 -7.63 -20.49 5.71
N GLN A 82 -6.44 -20.16 6.25
CA GLN A 82 -5.57 -19.13 5.67
C GLN A 82 -5.08 -19.51 4.27
N ARG A 83 -4.65 -20.76 4.08
CA ARG A 83 -4.25 -21.27 2.74
C ARG A 83 -5.40 -21.22 1.75
N GLU A 84 -6.59 -21.65 2.15
CA GLU A 84 -7.77 -21.62 1.29
C GLU A 84 -8.12 -20.17 0.87
N TYR A 85 -8.05 -19.23 1.82
CA TYR A 85 -8.25 -17.82 1.52
C TYR A 85 -7.20 -17.28 0.54
N VAL A 86 -5.91 -17.60 0.75
CA VAL A 86 -4.82 -17.20 -0.16
C VAL A 86 -5.07 -17.71 -1.57
N GLU A 87 -5.48 -18.97 -1.73
CA GLU A 87 -5.76 -19.54 -3.06
C GLU A 87 -7.00 -18.91 -3.72
N ARG A 88 -8.06 -18.63 -2.94
CA ARG A 88 -9.25 -17.91 -3.44
C ARG A 88 -8.94 -16.48 -3.87
N PHE A 89 -8.15 -15.76 -3.07
CA PHE A 89 -7.74 -14.40 -3.39
C PHE A 89 -6.83 -14.38 -4.63
N ALA A 90 -5.92 -15.35 -4.74
CA ALA A 90 -5.11 -15.54 -5.93
C ALA A 90 -5.95 -15.86 -7.17
N ALA A 91 -7.01 -16.67 -7.04
CA ALA A 91 -7.91 -16.98 -8.15
C ALA A 91 -8.60 -15.73 -8.72
N MET A 92 -9.09 -14.85 -7.86
CA MET A 92 -9.67 -13.56 -8.28
C MET A 92 -8.67 -12.70 -9.08
N MET A 93 -7.41 -12.61 -8.62
CA MET A 93 -6.37 -11.89 -9.37
C MET A 93 -6.04 -12.55 -10.72
N VAL A 94 -6.14 -13.88 -10.82
CA VAL A 94 -5.98 -14.59 -12.10
C VAL A 94 -7.10 -14.26 -13.07
N GLU A 95 -8.35 -14.15 -12.59
CA GLU A 95 -9.48 -13.69 -13.41
C GLU A 95 -9.24 -12.26 -13.94
N GLY A 96 -8.57 -11.42 -13.14
CA GLY A 96 -8.09 -10.09 -13.56
C GLY A 96 -6.87 -10.10 -14.50
N GLY A 97 -6.40 -11.26 -14.95
CA GLY A 97 -5.33 -11.40 -15.95
C GLY A 97 -3.92 -11.53 -15.39
N LEU A 98 -3.73 -11.59 -14.07
CA LEU A 98 -2.40 -11.79 -13.49
C LEU A 98 -1.93 -13.26 -13.65
N PRO A 99 -0.62 -13.50 -13.87
CA PRO A 99 -0.08 -14.86 -13.87
C PRO A 99 -0.30 -15.57 -12.53
N ARG A 100 -0.75 -16.82 -12.58
CA ARG A 100 -1.09 -17.64 -11.40
C ARG A 100 -0.10 -17.55 -10.23
N MET A 101 1.20 -17.67 -10.50
CA MET A 101 2.20 -17.60 -9.43
C MET A 101 2.44 -16.20 -8.88
N ALA A 102 2.29 -15.15 -9.71
CA ALA A 102 2.35 -13.77 -9.25
C ALA A 102 1.17 -13.46 -8.33
N SER A 103 -0.04 -13.92 -8.68
CA SER A 103 -1.25 -13.80 -7.86
C SER A 103 -1.10 -14.48 -6.50
N ARG A 104 -0.53 -15.70 -6.46
CA ARG A 104 -0.27 -16.43 -5.20
C ARG A 104 0.75 -15.71 -4.31
N VAL A 105 1.80 -15.14 -4.90
CA VAL A 105 2.79 -14.33 -4.16
C VAL A 105 2.15 -13.08 -3.57
N LEU A 106 1.36 -12.32 -4.34
CA LEU A 106 0.65 -11.15 -3.84
C LEU A 106 -0.34 -11.52 -2.74
N ALA A 107 -1.18 -12.55 -2.95
CA ALA A 107 -2.16 -12.99 -1.96
C ALA A 107 -1.49 -13.36 -0.62
N LEU A 108 -0.33 -14.01 -0.67
CA LEU A 108 0.43 -14.33 0.53
C LEU A 108 1.05 -13.10 1.18
N LEU A 109 1.61 -12.17 0.40
CA LEU A 109 2.15 -10.91 0.93
C LEU A 109 1.06 -10.07 1.62
N TYR A 110 -0.15 -10.01 1.06
CA TYR A 110 -1.29 -9.26 1.64
C TYR A 110 -1.83 -9.89 2.93
N THR A 111 -1.71 -11.20 3.07
CA THR A 111 -2.32 -11.96 4.19
C THR A 111 -1.29 -12.40 5.23
N SER A 112 -0.02 -12.08 4.98
CA SER A 112 1.09 -12.33 5.90
C SER A 112 1.04 -11.34 7.06
N ASP A 113 1.13 -11.88 8.28
CA ASP A 113 1.32 -11.09 9.51
C ASP A 113 2.67 -10.33 9.51
N SER A 114 3.62 -10.75 8.67
CA SER A 114 4.90 -10.08 8.45
C SER A 114 4.78 -9.12 7.28
N ARG A 115 5.07 -7.83 7.49
CA ARG A 115 5.09 -6.78 6.45
C ARG A 115 6.02 -7.09 5.26
N THR A 116 6.98 -8.00 5.43
CA THR A 116 7.96 -8.37 4.41
C THR A 116 8.18 -9.87 4.40
N LEU A 117 8.33 -10.49 3.22
CA LEU A 117 8.70 -11.91 3.08
C LEU A 117 9.99 -12.06 2.27
N THR A 118 10.87 -12.98 2.67
CA THR A 118 12.05 -13.34 1.86
C THR A 118 11.66 -14.33 0.76
N ALA A 119 12.54 -14.52 -0.22
CA ALA A 119 12.36 -15.58 -1.23
C ALA A 119 12.23 -16.98 -0.59
N ALA A 120 12.93 -17.23 0.51
CA ALA A 120 12.88 -18.50 1.23
C ALA A 120 11.53 -18.69 1.94
N ASP A 121 10.98 -17.64 2.54
CA ASP A 121 9.65 -17.68 3.16
C ASP A 121 8.57 -17.95 2.09
N LEU A 122 8.65 -17.26 0.95
CA LEU A 122 7.72 -17.48 -0.16
C LEU A 122 7.78 -18.93 -0.70
N VAL A 123 8.99 -19.50 -0.83
CA VAL A 123 9.19 -20.91 -1.22
C VAL A 123 8.53 -21.85 -0.20
N GLN A 124 8.75 -21.61 1.08
CA GLN A 124 8.26 -22.46 2.16
C GLN A 124 6.73 -22.41 2.27
N GLU A 125 6.15 -21.21 2.28
CA GLU A 125 4.72 -21.01 2.51
C GLU A 125 3.89 -21.44 1.29
N LEU A 126 4.34 -21.11 0.08
CA LEU A 126 3.64 -21.49 -1.16
C LEU A 126 3.96 -22.91 -1.64
N ARG A 127 4.97 -23.55 -1.04
CA ARG A 127 5.46 -24.89 -1.38
C ARG A 127 5.81 -25.03 -2.86
N VAL A 128 6.55 -24.05 -3.40
CA VAL A 128 6.98 -24.03 -4.81
C VAL A 128 8.49 -23.89 -4.94
N SER A 129 9.02 -24.10 -6.15
CA SER A 129 10.45 -23.97 -6.40
C SER A 129 10.95 -22.52 -6.31
N PRO A 130 12.21 -22.29 -5.92
CA PRO A 130 12.83 -20.96 -5.94
C PRO A 130 12.74 -20.28 -7.30
N ALA A 131 12.89 -21.03 -8.40
CA ALA A 131 12.77 -20.51 -9.76
C ALA A 131 11.37 -19.93 -10.06
N SER A 132 10.32 -20.56 -9.53
CA SER A 132 8.94 -20.08 -9.70
C SER A 132 8.74 -18.74 -8.98
N ILE A 133 9.30 -18.61 -7.77
CA ILE A 133 9.29 -17.37 -6.99
C ILE A 133 10.06 -16.28 -7.72
N SER A 134 11.29 -16.56 -8.19
CA SER A 134 12.09 -15.58 -8.92
C SER A 134 11.37 -15.05 -10.17
N LYS A 135 10.71 -15.93 -10.94
CA LYS A 135 9.93 -15.51 -12.12
C LYS A 135 8.72 -14.66 -11.76
N ALA A 136 7.99 -15.03 -10.69
CA ALA A 136 6.82 -14.30 -10.22
C ALA A 136 7.21 -12.90 -9.70
N ILE A 137 8.25 -12.82 -8.88
CA ILE A 137 8.80 -11.55 -8.39
C ILE A 137 9.27 -10.67 -9.54
N GLY A 138 10.04 -11.21 -10.50
CA GLY A 138 10.51 -10.42 -11.64
C GLY A 138 9.39 -9.92 -12.54
N TYR A 139 8.24 -10.61 -12.58
CA TYR A 139 7.03 -10.06 -13.19
C TYR A 139 6.44 -8.93 -12.36
N LEU A 140 6.22 -9.15 -11.04
CA LEU A 140 5.62 -8.18 -10.13
C LEU A 140 6.43 -6.87 -10.01
N GLU A 141 7.75 -6.96 -10.01
CA GLU A 141 8.63 -5.78 -10.03
C GLU A 141 8.51 -4.99 -11.32
N ARG A 142 8.43 -5.69 -12.46
CA ARG A 142 8.28 -5.05 -13.77
C ARG A 142 6.97 -4.27 -13.90
N VAL A 143 5.90 -4.79 -13.28
CA VAL A 143 4.60 -4.11 -13.24
C VAL A 143 4.43 -3.20 -12.02
N GLY A 144 5.50 -3.00 -11.23
CA GLY A 144 5.52 -2.05 -10.09
C GLY A 144 4.71 -2.49 -8.86
N MET A 145 4.32 -3.77 -8.77
CA MET A 145 3.47 -4.30 -7.69
C MET A 145 4.26 -4.77 -6.45
N VAL A 146 5.56 -4.97 -6.57
CA VAL A 146 6.45 -5.35 -5.46
C VAL A 146 7.76 -4.62 -5.65
N HIS A 147 8.35 -4.17 -4.55
CA HIS A 147 9.74 -3.70 -4.54
C HIS A 147 10.58 -4.53 -3.55
N ARG A 148 11.88 -4.49 -3.80
CA ARG A 148 12.89 -5.07 -2.92
C ARG A 148 13.34 -4.04 -1.92
N GLU A 149 13.25 -4.39 -0.65
CA GLU A 149 13.92 -3.63 0.39
C GLU A 149 15.21 -4.36 0.80
N PRO A 150 16.37 -3.67 0.79
CA PRO A 150 17.61 -4.28 1.23
C PRO A 150 17.58 -4.51 2.74
N ASP A 151 17.80 -5.75 3.16
CA ASP A 151 18.23 -6.07 4.52
C ASP A 151 19.67 -5.54 4.73
N PRO A 152 19.89 -4.56 5.62
CA PRO A 152 21.20 -3.95 5.84
C PRO A 152 22.28 -4.93 6.33
N ILE A 153 21.92 -6.11 6.84
CA ILE A 153 22.85 -7.06 7.43
C ILE A 153 23.03 -8.32 6.59
N ARG A 154 21.94 -8.97 6.12
CA ARG A 154 22.05 -10.35 5.61
C ARG A 154 22.24 -10.48 4.11
N ARG A 155 22.28 -9.38 3.35
CA ARG A 155 22.16 -9.38 1.86
C ARG A 155 20.91 -10.14 1.37
N LEU A 156 19.95 -10.44 2.24
CA LEU A 156 18.72 -11.11 1.87
C LEU A 156 17.71 -10.06 1.41
N GLN A 157 17.14 -10.30 0.24
CA GLN A 157 16.16 -9.43 -0.39
C GLN A 157 14.81 -9.67 0.28
N HIS A 158 14.24 -8.63 0.91
CA HIS A 158 12.87 -8.66 1.44
C HIS A 158 11.92 -8.10 0.39
N TYR A 159 10.79 -8.78 0.18
CA TYR A 159 9.74 -8.34 -0.72
C TYR A 159 8.62 -7.69 0.06
N VAL A 160 8.26 -6.49 -0.37
CA VAL A 160 7.24 -5.64 0.24
C VAL A 160 6.24 -5.27 -0.84
N ILE A 161 4.95 -5.25 -0.50
CA ILE A 161 3.92 -4.64 -1.35
C ILE A 161 4.16 -3.14 -1.27
N ALA A 162 4.32 -2.46 -2.41
CA ALA A 162 4.47 -1.01 -2.36
C ALA A 162 3.25 -0.37 -1.68
N ASP A 163 3.48 0.60 -0.80
CA ASP A 163 2.41 1.28 -0.05
C ASP A 163 1.37 1.95 -0.99
N ASP A 164 1.78 2.18 -2.24
CA ASP A 164 0.99 2.77 -3.31
C ASP A 164 0.68 1.81 -4.46
N VAL A 165 0.84 0.48 -4.33
CA VAL A 165 0.59 -0.48 -5.43
C VAL A 165 -0.78 -0.28 -6.07
N TRP A 166 -1.81 -0.12 -5.25
CA TRP A 166 -3.17 0.08 -5.76
C TRP A 166 -3.29 1.43 -6.46
N LEU A 167 -2.69 2.48 -5.91
CA LEU A 167 -2.71 3.82 -6.51
C LEU A 167 -1.93 3.86 -7.84
N LYS A 168 -0.73 3.28 -7.88
CA LYS A 168 0.10 3.15 -9.09
C LYS A 168 -0.53 2.24 -10.13
N ALA A 169 -1.07 1.08 -9.74
CA ALA A 169 -1.76 0.17 -10.65
C ALA A 169 -2.99 0.86 -11.26
N TRP A 170 -3.71 1.62 -10.44
CA TRP A 170 -4.84 2.44 -10.85
C TRP A 170 -4.43 3.55 -11.83
N GLU A 171 -3.35 4.29 -11.55
CA GLU A 171 -2.79 5.29 -12.46
C GLU A 171 -2.27 4.68 -13.78
N VAL A 172 -1.57 3.54 -13.72
CA VAL A 172 -1.11 2.80 -14.91
C VAL A 172 -2.30 2.35 -15.75
N SER A 173 -3.37 1.87 -15.11
CA SER A 173 -4.58 1.45 -15.80
C SER A 173 -5.30 2.64 -16.43
N ALA A 174 -5.38 3.79 -15.75
CA ALA A 174 -5.95 5.01 -16.30
C ALA A 174 -5.17 5.47 -17.55
N ARG A 175 -3.83 5.58 -17.46
CA ARG A 175 -2.97 5.92 -18.61
C ARG A 175 -3.11 4.94 -19.78
N THR A 176 -3.24 3.65 -19.48
CA THR A 176 -3.44 2.63 -20.51
C THR A 176 -4.75 2.89 -21.23
N ASN A 177 -5.86 3.06 -20.50
CA ASN A 177 -7.17 3.36 -21.08
C ASN A 177 -7.13 4.63 -21.94
N ASP A 178 -6.43 5.68 -21.49
CA ASP A 178 -6.21 6.91 -22.26
C ASP A 178 -5.52 6.64 -23.60
N SER A 179 -4.45 5.83 -23.59
CA SER A 179 -3.74 5.43 -24.82
C SER A 179 -4.62 4.61 -25.77
N TRP A 180 -5.53 3.78 -25.24
CA TRP A 180 -6.50 3.06 -26.06
C TRP A 180 -7.49 4.01 -26.73
N ALA A 181 -7.88 5.08 -26.04
CA ALA A 181 -8.76 6.11 -26.59
C ALA A 181 -8.08 6.90 -27.71
N ASP A 182 -6.85 7.35 -27.49
CA ASP A 182 -6.06 8.09 -28.49
C ASP A 182 -5.86 7.27 -29.76
N LEU A 183 -5.43 6.01 -29.62
CA LEU A 183 -5.18 5.14 -30.76
C LEU A 183 -6.48 4.82 -31.53
N ALA A 184 -7.61 4.70 -30.82
CA ALA A 184 -8.91 4.53 -31.45
C ALA A 184 -9.30 5.77 -32.26
N ALA A 185 -9.08 6.98 -31.72
CA ALA A 185 -9.34 8.24 -32.41
C ALA A 185 -8.47 8.42 -33.67
N GLU A 186 -7.18 8.06 -33.60
CA GLU A 186 -6.31 8.00 -34.78
C GLU A 186 -6.86 7.04 -35.85
N GLY A 187 -7.36 5.88 -35.41
CA GLY A 187 -7.97 4.89 -36.29
C GLY A 187 -9.23 5.41 -36.98
N VAL A 188 -10.06 6.22 -36.30
CA VAL A 188 -11.25 6.86 -36.88
C VAL A 188 -10.88 7.75 -38.07
N GLU A 189 -9.84 8.56 -37.93
CA GLU A 189 -9.36 9.44 -39.00
C GLU A 189 -8.81 8.64 -40.20
N LEU A 190 -8.21 7.48 -39.94
CA LEU A 190 -7.67 6.61 -41.00
C LEU A 190 -8.77 5.89 -41.79
N VAL A 191 -9.77 5.33 -41.11
CA VAL A 191 -10.80 4.50 -41.75
C VAL A 191 -12.03 5.29 -42.18
N GLY A 192 -12.16 6.53 -41.73
CA GLY A 192 -13.30 7.41 -42.00
C GLY A 192 -14.45 7.18 -41.02
N ARG A 193 -14.97 8.30 -40.50
CA ARG A 193 -16.05 8.36 -39.49
C ARG A 193 -17.35 7.70 -39.94
N ASP A 194 -17.67 7.80 -41.22
CA ASP A 194 -18.94 7.29 -41.79
C ASP A 194 -18.88 5.80 -42.14
N THR A 195 -17.79 5.11 -41.76
CA THR A 195 -17.67 3.66 -41.99
C THR A 195 -18.11 2.88 -40.76
N PRO A 196 -18.61 1.64 -40.91
CA PRO A 196 -18.89 0.78 -39.77
C PRO A 196 -17.65 0.51 -38.88
N ALA A 197 -16.45 0.61 -39.44
CA ALA A 197 -15.20 0.52 -38.67
C ALA A 197 -14.95 1.80 -37.85
N GLY A 198 -15.18 2.97 -38.46
CA GLY A 198 -15.16 4.26 -37.79
C GLY A 198 -16.13 4.32 -36.62
N GLU A 199 -17.37 3.87 -36.79
CA GLU A 199 -18.35 3.81 -35.70
C GLU A 199 -17.88 2.97 -34.51
N ARG A 200 -17.31 1.79 -34.76
CA ARG A 200 -16.76 0.94 -33.68
C ARG A 200 -15.60 1.61 -32.95
N LEU A 201 -14.71 2.27 -33.70
CA LEU A 201 -13.55 2.96 -33.13
C LEU A 201 -13.96 4.21 -32.34
N MET A 202 -14.97 4.95 -32.80
CA MET A 202 -15.55 6.08 -32.05
C MET A 202 -16.14 5.60 -30.72
N HIS A 203 -16.95 4.53 -30.73
CA HIS A 203 -17.47 3.96 -29.49
C HIS A 203 -16.36 3.48 -28.53
N MET A 204 -15.28 2.91 -29.06
CA MET A 204 -14.12 2.51 -28.27
C MET A 204 -13.39 3.72 -27.67
N ALA A 205 -13.15 4.77 -28.46
CA ALA A 205 -12.52 5.99 -28.01
C ALA A 205 -13.32 6.66 -26.88
N ASP A 206 -14.63 6.85 -27.09
CA ASP A 206 -15.53 7.46 -26.11
C ASP A 206 -15.59 6.67 -24.81
N PHE A 207 -15.66 5.34 -24.89
CA PHE A 207 -15.71 4.48 -23.72
C PHE A 207 -14.42 4.57 -22.89
N PHE A 208 -13.27 4.39 -23.51
CA PHE A 208 -11.99 4.36 -22.78
C PHE A 208 -11.57 5.74 -22.30
N HIS A 209 -11.94 6.81 -23.02
CA HIS A 209 -11.72 8.18 -22.56
C HIS A 209 -12.51 8.46 -21.27
N ARG A 210 -13.82 8.18 -21.27
CA ARG A 210 -14.67 8.34 -20.07
C ARG A 210 -14.19 7.47 -18.91
N LEU A 211 -13.80 6.22 -19.20
CA LEU A 211 -13.27 5.32 -18.18
C LEU A 211 -11.95 5.83 -17.60
N SER A 212 -11.06 6.41 -18.42
CA SER A 212 -9.82 7.05 -17.97
C SER A 212 -10.09 8.26 -17.08
N GLU A 213 -11.06 9.12 -17.47
CA GLU A 213 -11.51 10.25 -16.66
C GLU A 213 -12.06 9.77 -15.31
N ASP A 214 -13.01 8.84 -15.30
CA ASP A 214 -13.61 8.31 -14.06
C ASP A 214 -12.55 7.66 -13.15
N MET A 215 -11.62 6.90 -13.75
CA MET A 215 -10.53 6.29 -12.99
C MET A 215 -9.58 7.34 -12.43
N SER A 216 -9.17 8.36 -13.18
CA SER A 216 -8.30 9.42 -12.64
C SER A 216 -8.97 10.31 -11.58
N GLY A 217 -10.24 10.07 -11.24
CA GLY A 217 -11.08 10.90 -10.37
C GLY A 217 -11.67 12.12 -11.11
N GLY A 218 -11.54 12.13 -12.43
CA GLY A 218 -11.78 13.24 -13.34
C GLY A 218 -10.69 14.30 -13.25
N ALA A 219 -10.71 15.24 -14.21
CA ALA A 219 -9.88 16.45 -14.15
C ALA A 219 -10.02 17.16 -12.79
N GLY A 220 -11.21 17.12 -12.18
CA GLY A 220 -11.49 17.72 -10.86
C GLY A 220 -10.66 17.15 -9.70
N PHE A 221 -10.42 15.84 -9.64
CA PHE A 221 -9.62 15.24 -8.55
C PHE A 221 -8.13 15.58 -8.66
N GLN A 222 -7.56 15.49 -9.87
CA GLN A 222 -6.17 15.90 -10.08
C GLN A 222 -5.99 17.40 -9.86
N ASP A 223 -6.98 18.20 -10.28
CA ASP A 223 -6.97 19.64 -10.06
C ASP A 223 -7.05 19.98 -8.56
N CYS A 224 -7.83 19.23 -7.79
CA CYS A 224 -7.84 19.32 -6.32
C CYS A 224 -6.49 19.01 -5.70
N LEU A 225 -5.83 17.93 -6.12
CA LEU A 225 -4.53 17.54 -5.57
C LEU A 225 -3.46 18.61 -5.87
N ALA A 226 -3.47 19.20 -7.06
CA ALA A 226 -2.57 20.30 -7.42
C ALA A 226 -2.82 21.54 -6.56
N VAL A 227 -4.09 21.93 -6.37
CA VAL A 227 -4.47 23.03 -5.47
C VAL A 227 -4.06 22.74 -4.02
N LEU A 228 -4.30 21.53 -3.53
CA LEU A 228 -3.90 21.10 -2.17
C LEU A 228 -2.38 21.09 -1.98
N ALA A 229 -1.61 20.67 -2.98
CA ALA A 229 -0.14 20.68 -2.92
C ALA A 229 0.43 22.10 -2.80
N VAL A 230 -0.15 23.06 -3.53
CA VAL A 230 0.22 24.49 -3.43
C VAL A 230 -0.19 25.06 -2.08
N LEU A 231 -1.40 24.75 -1.60
CA LEU A 231 -1.85 25.16 -0.27
C LEU A 231 -1.00 24.57 0.85
N TRP A 232 -0.57 23.32 0.72
CA TRP A 232 0.27 22.63 1.71
C TRP A 232 1.67 23.24 1.82
N GLN A 233 2.21 23.76 0.71
CA GLN A 233 3.50 24.45 0.69
C GLN A 233 3.41 25.92 1.13
N ALA A 234 2.20 26.50 1.11
CA ALA A 234 1.98 27.86 1.53
C ALA A 234 1.87 27.94 3.05
N ASP A 235 2.79 28.64 3.70
CA ASP A 235 2.74 28.94 5.15
C ASP A 235 1.70 30.03 5.50
N ARG A 236 0.78 30.31 4.56
CA ARG A 236 -0.27 31.33 4.67
C ARG A 236 -1.47 30.91 3.84
N ARG A 237 -2.63 31.51 4.14
CA ARG A 237 -3.81 31.37 3.30
C ARG A 237 -3.59 32.03 1.94
N LEU A 238 -3.97 31.33 0.88
CA LEU A 238 -3.99 31.82 -0.50
C LEU A 238 -5.45 31.94 -0.96
N ASP A 239 -5.75 33.01 -1.71
CA ASP A 239 -7.04 33.14 -2.40
C ASP A 239 -7.04 32.47 -3.78
N ALA A 240 -8.22 32.37 -4.43
CA ALA A 240 -8.37 31.70 -5.71
C ALA A 240 -7.54 32.33 -6.84
N ASN A 241 -7.30 33.65 -6.81
CA ASN A 241 -6.50 34.34 -7.81
C ASN A 241 -5.00 34.07 -7.59
N GLU A 242 -4.56 34.02 -6.33
CA GLU A 242 -3.19 33.65 -5.98
C GLU A 242 -2.88 32.19 -6.33
N LEU A 243 -3.85 31.29 -6.11
CA LEU A 243 -3.75 29.88 -6.51
C LEU A 243 -3.69 29.75 -8.04
N ALA A 244 -4.55 30.48 -8.77
CA ALA A 244 -4.54 30.51 -10.22
C ALA A 244 -3.20 31.02 -10.79
N ALA A 245 -2.64 32.07 -10.19
CA ALA A 245 -1.33 32.59 -10.56
C ALA A 245 -0.20 31.58 -10.27
N ALA A 246 -0.23 30.89 -9.13
CA ALA A 246 0.78 29.89 -8.76
C ALA A 246 0.74 28.65 -9.67
N LEU A 247 -0.46 28.19 -10.03
CA LEU A 247 -0.69 27.02 -10.89
C LEU A 247 -0.63 27.35 -12.38
N HIS A 248 -0.58 28.64 -12.75
CA HIS A 248 -0.72 29.14 -14.12
C HIS A 248 -2.02 28.67 -14.78
N TRP A 249 -3.11 28.64 -14.00
CA TRP A 249 -4.43 28.18 -14.43
C TRP A 249 -5.41 29.35 -14.57
N PRO A 250 -6.47 29.19 -15.38
CA PRO A 250 -7.64 30.06 -15.31
C PRO A 250 -8.27 29.99 -13.90
N VAL A 251 -8.80 31.11 -13.41
CA VAL A 251 -9.42 31.19 -12.07
C VAL A 251 -10.64 30.27 -11.98
N GLU A 252 -11.35 30.09 -13.10
CA GLU A 252 -12.50 29.19 -13.21
C GLU A 252 -12.11 27.75 -12.89
N ARG A 253 -10.98 27.26 -13.43
CA ARG A 253 -10.47 25.91 -13.18
C ARG A 253 -10.09 25.68 -11.72
N VAL A 254 -9.48 26.69 -11.08
CA VAL A 254 -9.17 26.64 -9.64
C VAL A 254 -10.45 26.62 -8.80
N THR A 255 -11.46 27.37 -9.21
CA THR A 255 -12.75 27.44 -8.51
C THR A 255 -13.52 26.13 -8.64
N ASP A 256 -13.53 25.53 -9.83
CA ASP A 256 -14.14 24.20 -10.07
C ASP A 256 -13.47 23.10 -9.24
N ALA A 257 -12.14 23.16 -9.08
CA ALA A 257 -11.40 22.25 -8.20
C ALA A 257 -11.78 22.45 -6.73
N LEU A 258 -11.82 23.69 -6.24
CA LEU A 258 -12.25 23.96 -4.86
C LEU A 258 -13.69 23.51 -4.60
N ASP A 259 -14.60 23.72 -5.55
CA ASP A 259 -15.99 23.26 -5.48
C ASP A 259 -16.10 21.73 -5.48
N TYR A 260 -15.27 21.04 -6.27
CA TYR A 260 -15.17 19.58 -6.24
C TYR A 260 -14.73 19.08 -4.85
N ALA A 261 -13.73 19.71 -4.24
CA ALA A 261 -13.25 19.35 -2.91
C ALA A 261 -14.35 19.55 -1.83
N VAL A 262 -15.07 20.67 -1.88
CA VAL A 262 -16.17 20.97 -0.94
C VAL A 262 -17.33 19.97 -1.09
N LYS A 263 -17.77 19.69 -2.33
CA LYS A 263 -18.85 18.73 -2.60
C LYS A 263 -18.52 17.32 -2.10
N ASN A 264 -17.27 16.89 -2.25
CA ASN A 264 -16.84 15.55 -1.85
C ASN A 264 -16.44 15.44 -0.37
N SER A 265 -16.10 16.55 0.31
CA SER A 265 -15.90 16.58 1.77
C SER A 265 -17.22 16.46 2.55
N SER A 266 -18.29 17.04 2.01
CA SER A 266 -19.63 17.04 2.62
C SER A 266 -20.29 15.65 2.69
N GLY A 267 -19.81 14.69 1.91
CA GLY A 267 -20.27 13.30 1.92
C GLY A 267 -19.73 12.46 3.09
N GLN A 268 -18.65 12.89 3.75
CA GLN A 268 -18.09 12.19 4.92
C GLN A 268 -18.79 12.56 6.23
N ASP A 269 -19.26 13.81 6.38
CA ASP A 269 -19.99 14.25 7.58
C ASP A 269 -21.35 13.54 7.77
N GLY A 270 -22.00 13.16 6.66
CA GLY A 270 -23.25 12.38 6.70
C GLY A 270 -23.05 10.93 7.21
N ALA A 271 -21.88 10.34 6.98
CA ALA A 271 -21.54 9.00 7.47
C ALA A 271 -21.19 9.01 8.98
N GLU A 272 -20.53 10.06 9.47
CA GLU A 272 -20.27 10.23 10.91
C GLU A 272 -21.53 10.58 11.72
N GLN A 273 -22.47 11.36 11.16
CA GLN A 273 -23.74 11.65 11.84
C GLN A 273 -24.68 10.43 11.89
N ALA A 274 -24.70 9.58 10.87
CA ALA A 274 -25.45 8.32 10.91
C ALA A 274 -24.89 7.33 11.94
N ALA A 275 -23.55 7.29 12.12
CA ALA A 275 -22.90 6.48 13.15
C ALA A 275 -23.15 7.01 14.57
N SER A 276 -23.30 8.33 14.74
CA SER A 276 -23.64 8.96 16.03
C SER A 276 -25.11 8.77 16.43
N GLN A 277 -26.04 8.68 15.48
CA GLN A 277 -27.48 8.53 15.79
C GLN A 277 -27.89 7.06 16.04
N GLY A 278 -27.12 6.09 15.55
CA GLY A 278 -27.34 4.67 15.82
C GLY A 278 -26.97 4.20 17.25
N ALA A 279 -26.22 5.01 18.00
CA ALA A 279 -25.71 4.63 19.33
C ALA A 279 -26.58 5.14 20.52
N VAL A 280 -27.67 5.87 20.27
CA VAL A 280 -28.54 6.44 21.32
C VAL A 280 -29.92 5.74 21.36
N GLY A 281 -30.16 4.74 20.51
CA GLY A 281 -31.46 4.06 20.36
C GLY A 281 -31.62 2.72 21.09
N GLU A 282 -30.65 2.28 21.91
CA GLU A 282 -30.78 1.07 22.74
C GLU A 282 -30.22 1.34 24.15
N ALA A 283 -31.06 1.95 25.00
CA ALA A 283 -30.95 1.89 26.45
C ALA A 283 -32.35 1.88 27.07
#